data_AF-A0A1S3GWP2-F1
#
_entry.id   AF-A0A1S3GWP2-F1
#
_cell.length_a   1.000
_cell.length_b   1.000
_cell.length_c   1.000
_cell.angle_alpha   90.00
_cell.angle_beta   90.00
_cell.angle_gamma   90.00
#
_symmetry.space_group_name_H-M   'P 1'
#
loop_
_entity.id
_entity.type
_entity.pdbx_description
1 polymer ?
#
loop_
_entity_poly.entity_id
_entity_poly.type
_entity_poly.pdbx_seq_one_letter_code
_entity_poly.pdbx_strand_id
1 'polypeptide(L)'
;MRWVRALLKNASLAGAPKYIEHFSKFSPSPLSMKQFLDFGSSNACEKTSFTFLRQELPVRLANIMKEINLLPDRVLGTPSVQLVQSW
;
A
#
# COMPACT_ATOMS: atom_id res chain seq x y z
N MET A 1 24.69 -4.89 -15.73
CA MET A 1 23.39 -5.37 -15.19
C MET A 1 22.87 -4.62 -13.95
N ARG A 2 23.70 -4.20 -12.97
CA ARG A 2 23.22 -3.45 -11.77
C ARG A 2 22.66 -2.06 -12.10
N TRP A 3 23.31 -1.30 -12.98
CA TRP A 3 22.92 0.06 -13.34
C TRP A 3 21.56 0.13 -14.05
N VAL A 4 21.28 -0.83 -14.94
CA VAL A 4 19.98 -0.94 -15.63
C VAL A 4 18.85 -1.27 -14.66
N ARG A 5 19.07 -2.16 -13.68
CA ARG A 5 18.09 -2.44 -12.62
C ARG A 5 17.85 -1.26 -11.69
N ALA A 6 18.89 -0.48 -11.36
CA ALA A 6 18.75 0.72 -10.55
C ALA A 6 17.93 1.80 -11.29
N LEU A 7 18.21 2.00 -12.58
CA LEU A 7 17.45 2.91 -13.43
C LEU A 7 15.96 2.50 -13.57
N LEU A 8 15.69 1.20 -13.78
CA LEU A 8 14.32 0.69 -13.84
C LEU A 8 13.58 0.79 -12.50
N LYS A 9 14.25 0.52 -11.38
CA LYS A 9 13.68 0.73 -10.03
C LYS A 9 13.33 2.20 -9.79
N ASN A 10 14.21 3.12 -10.18
CA ASN A 10 13.96 4.56 -10.05
C ASN A 10 12.81 5.02 -10.96
N ALA A 11 12.68 4.47 -12.16
CA ALA A 11 11.58 4.77 -13.07
C ALA A 11 10.22 4.24 -12.56
N SER A 12 10.17 3.03 -11.98
CA SER A 12 8.95 2.52 -11.35
C SER A 12 8.59 3.27 -10.06
N LEU A 13 9.59 3.71 -9.29
CA LEU A 13 9.39 4.52 -8.08
C LEU A 13 8.97 5.97 -8.40
N ALA A 14 9.36 6.52 -9.55
CA ALA A 14 8.89 7.82 -10.01
C ALA A 14 7.36 7.88 -10.20
N GLY A 15 6.72 6.72 -10.39
CA GLY A 15 5.26 6.59 -10.45
C GLY A 15 4.58 6.48 -9.08
N ALA A 16 5.32 6.22 -7.99
CA ALA A 16 4.74 5.95 -6.67
C ALA A 16 3.81 7.09 -6.18
N PRO A 17 4.17 8.38 -6.31
CA PRO A 17 3.26 9.47 -5.93
C PRO A 17 1.91 9.44 -6.67
N LYS A 18 1.91 9.06 -7.96
CA LYS A 18 0.68 8.95 -8.77
C LYS A 18 -0.21 7.80 -8.29
N TYR A 19 0.39 6.67 -7.93
CA TYR A 19 -0.36 5.53 -7.37
C TYR A 19 -0.93 5.87 -6.00
N ILE A 20 -0.15 6.53 -5.13
CA ILE A 20 -0.63 6.98 -3.83
C ILE A 20 -1.82 7.93 -4.00
N GLU A 21 -1.73 8.91 -4.90
CA GLU A 21 -2.83 9.83 -5.17
C GLU A 21 -4.08 9.14 -5.76
N HIS A 22 -3.88 8.15 -6.62
CA HIS A 22 -4.98 7.38 -7.19
C HIS A 22 -5.70 6.54 -6.11
N PHE A 23 -4.94 5.74 -5.36
CA PHE A 23 -5.50 4.78 -4.42
C PHE A 23 -6.02 5.42 -3.12
N SER A 24 -5.48 6.58 -2.71
CA SER A 24 -5.96 7.30 -1.53
C SER A 24 -7.35 7.90 -1.68
N LYS A 25 -7.92 7.90 -2.89
CA LYS A 25 -9.29 8.37 -3.15
C LYS A 25 -10.35 7.34 -2.78
N PHE A 26 -9.95 6.08 -2.62
CA PHE A 26 -10.85 5.00 -2.23
C PHE A 26 -10.84 4.81 -0.72
N SER A 27 -12.00 4.46 -0.15
CA SER A 27 -12.13 4.07 1.25
C SER A 27 -11.73 2.59 1.43
N PRO A 28 -10.98 2.24 2.49
CA PRO A 28 -10.69 0.85 2.83
C PRO A 28 -11.97 0.04 3.07
N SER A 29 -11.98 -1.22 2.65
CA SER A 29 -13.09 -2.14 2.83
C SER A 29 -12.97 -2.85 4.19
N PRO A 30 -13.83 -2.58 5.18
CA PRO A 30 -13.80 -3.28 6.45
C PRO A 30 -14.26 -4.73 6.27
N LEU A 31 -13.58 -5.66 6.94
CA LEU A 31 -13.93 -7.08 6.98
C LEU A 31 -14.22 -7.49 8.42
N SER A 32 -15.35 -8.16 8.62
CA SER A 32 -15.72 -8.76 9.90
C SER A 32 -15.02 -10.09 10.11
N MET A 33 -14.91 -10.52 11.37
CA MET A 33 -14.34 -11.83 11.71
C MET A 33 -15.14 -12.98 11.08
N LYS A 34 -16.47 -12.84 10.97
CA LYS A 34 -17.33 -13.80 10.26
C LYS A 34 -16.92 -13.95 8.79
N GLN A 35 -16.68 -12.85 8.08
CA GLN A 35 -16.29 -12.90 6.66
C GLN A 35 -14.93 -13.59 6.46
N PHE A 36 -13.97 -13.36 7.36
CA PHE A 36 -12.68 -14.06 7.30
C PHE A 36 -12.83 -15.57 7.50
N LEU A 37 -13.62 -15.99 8.49
CA LEU A 37 -13.89 -17.41 8.75
C LEU A 37 -14.67 -18.05 7.60
N ASP A 38 -15.75 -17.42 7.14
CA ASP A 38 -16.56 -17.93 6.03
C ASP A 38 -15.73 -18.06 4.73
N PHE A 39 -14.80 -17.12 4.47
CA PHE A 39 -13.87 -17.22 3.36
C PHE A 39 -12.94 -18.44 3.49
N GLY A 40 -12.32 -18.63 4.65
CA GLY A 40 -11.37 -19.72 4.89
C GLY A 40 -12.01 -21.11 4.97
N SER A 41 -13.27 -21.21 5.42
CA SER A 41 -13.95 -22.49 5.63
C SER A 41 -14.72 -22.99 4.43
N SER A 42 -15.35 -22.12 3.64
CA SER A 42 -16.27 -22.54 2.58
C SER A 42 -15.85 -22.11 1.17
N ASN A 43 -15.05 -21.05 1.03
CA ASN A 43 -14.77 -20.40 -0.25
C ASN A 43 -13.30 -19.99 -0.40
N ALA A 44 -12.35 -20.83 0.06
CA ALA A 44 -10.91 -20.57 0.10
C ALA A 44 -10.25 -20.52 -1.31
N CYS A 45 -10.83 -19.71 -2.20
CA CYS A 45 -10.39 -19.50 -3.56
C CYS A 45 -9.29 -18.44 -3.56
N GLU A 46 -8.06 -18.89 -3.78
CA GLU A 46 -6.87 -18.03 -3.88
C GLU A 46 -7.07 -16.90 -4.90
N LYS A 47 -7.73 -17.17 -6.03
CA LYS A 47 -7.98 -16.16 -7.07
C LYS A 47 -8.85 -15.00 -6.57
N THR A 48 -9.85 -15.30 -5.74
CA THR A 48 -10.70 -14.27 -5.12
C THR A 48 -9.92 -13.46 -4.10
N SER A 49 -9.15 -14.14 -3.24
CA SER A 49 -8.25 -13.48 -2.26
C SER A 49 -7.26 -12.56 -2.97
N PHE A 50 -6.57 -13.05 -4.00
CA PHE A 50 -5.62 -12.28 -4.77
C PHE A 50 -6.26 -11.05 -5.42
N THR A 51 -7.42 -11.21 -6.04
CA THR A 51 -8.11 -10.09 -6.71
C THR A 51 -8.54 -9.03 -5.71
N PHE A 52 -9.01 -9.44 -4.53
CA PHE A 52 -9.33 -8.53 -3.42
C PHE A 52 -8.08 -7.81 -2.90
N LEU A 53 -7.05 -8.56 -2.50
CA LEU A 53 -5.84 -8.00 -1.88
C LEU A 53 -5.04 -7.12 -2.85
N ARG A 54 -5.01 -7.45 -4.14
CA ARG A 54 -4.34 -6.61 -5.16
C ARG A 54 -4.91 -5.20 -5.24
N GLN A 55 -6.18 -5.01 -4.88
CA GLN A 55 -6.82 -3.70 -4.82
C GLN A 55 -6.81 -3.11 -3.40
N GLU A 56 -7.19 -3.90 -2.41
CA GLU A 56 -7.38 -3.43 -1.02
C GLU A 56 -6.06 -3.03 -0.36
N LEU A 57 -4.96 -3.76 -0.61
CA LEU A 57 -3.66 -3.44 -0.01
C LEU A 57 -3.14 -2.07 -0.49
N PRO A 58 -3.10 -1.75 -1.80
CA PRO A 58 -2.75 -0.40 -2.26
C PRO A 58 -3.64 0.70 -1.69
N VAL A 59 -4.96 0.47 -1.56
CA VAL A 59 -5.88 1.44 -0.97
C VAL A 59 -5.48 1.77 0.47
N ARG A 60 -5.26 0.75 1.30
CA ARG A 60 -4.87 0.95 2.71
C ARG A 60 -3.52 1.65 2.84
N LEU A 61 -2.53 1.21 2.05
CA LEU A 61 -1.20 1.81 2.06
C LEU A 61 -1.22 3.27 1.61
N ALA A 62 -1.93 3.59 0.53
CA ALA A 62 -2.01 4.95 0.02
C ALA A 62 -2.70 5.91 1.00
N ASN A 63 -3.77 5.47 1.67
CA ASN A 63 -4.45 6.26 2.70
C ASN A 63 -3.51 6.60 3.86
N ILE A 64 -2.83 5.60 4.44
CA ILE A 64 -1.91 5.86 5.57
C ILE A 64 -0.69 6.68 5.12
N MET A 65 -0.17 6.49 3.91
CA MET A 65 0.91 7.33 3.38
C MET A 65 0.50 8.79 3.24
N LYS A 66 -0.76 9.08 2.87
CA LYS A 66 -1.29 10.44 2.84
C LYS A 66 -1.39 11.04 4.23
N GLU A 67 -1.80 10.27 5.24
CA GLU A 67 -1.82 10.73 6.63
C GLU A 67 -0.41 10.97 7.19
N ILE A 68 0.55 10.10 6.90
CA ILE A 68 1.96 10.28 7.29
C ILE A 68 2.50 11.60 6.72
N ASN A 69 2.20 11.91 5.46
CA ASN A 69 2.64 13.17 4.82
C ASN A 69 2.01 14.44 5.42
N LEU A 70 1.02 14.32 6.31
CA LEU A 70 0.41 15.43 7.04
C LEU A 70 0.99 15.59 8.47
N LEU A 71 1.92 14.73 8.88
CA LEU A 71 2.61 14.88 10.16
C LEU A 71 3.49 16.15 10.17
N PRO A 72 3.81 16.70 11.36
CA PRO A 72 4.71 17.85 11.45
C PRO A 72 6.09 17.58 10.86
N ASP A 73 6.70 18.59 10.23
CA ASP A 73 8.02 18.47 9.57
C ASP A 73 9.12 17.94 10.50
N ARG A 74 9.06 18.28 11.79
CA ARG A 74 10.00 17.77 12.80
C ARG A 74 9.94 16.24 12.95
N VAL A 75 8.76 15.66 12.77
CA VAL A 75 8.52 14.22 12.84
C VAL A 75 8.89 13.57 11.50
N LEU A 76 8.47 14.16 10.38
CA LEU A 76 8.82 13.70 9.03
C LEU A 76 10.33 13.72 8.76
N GLY A 77 11.04 14.68 9.36
CA GLY A 77 12.49 14.78 9.25
C GLY A 77 13.27 13.71 10.03
N THR A 78 12.60 12.89 10.86
CA THR A 78 13.29 11.84 11.60
C THR A 78 13.70 10.68 10.68
N PRO A 79 14.91 10.11 10.84
CA PRO A 79 15.36 8.98 10.01
C PRO A 79 14.43 7.76 10.07
N SER A 80 13.79 7.52 11.22
CA SER A 80 12.85 6.41 11.42
C SER A 80 11.60 6.55 10.55
N VAL A 81 11.03 7.76 10.43
CA VAL A 81 9.85 7.99 9.59
C VAL A 81 10.21 7.88 8.11
N GLN A 82 11.35 8.44 7.70
CA GLN A 82 11.85 8.31 6.33
C GLN A 82 12.12 6.86 5.93
N LEU A 83 12.63 6.05 6.87
CA LEU A 83 12.85 4.62 6.66
C LEU A 83 11.52 3.90 6.39
N VAL A 84 10.50 4.14 7.22
CA VAL A 84 9.17 3.54 7.04
C VAL A 84 8.52 3.97 5.72
N GLN A 85 8.69 5.24 5.30
CA GLN A 85 8.19 5.72 4.01
C GLN A 85 8.88 5.07 2.79
N SER A 86 10.07 4.49 2.98
CA SER A 86 10.86 3.87 1.90
C SER A 86 10.64 2.36 1.74
N TRP A 87 9.96 1.72 2.70
CA TRP A 87 9.61 0.29 2.65
C TRP A 87 8.54 0.02 1.58
#